data_AF-A0A2E9QVJ6-F1
#
_entry.id   AF-A0A2E9QVJ6-F1
#
_cell.length_a   1.000
_cell.length_b   1.000
_cell.length_c   1.000
_cell.angle_alpha   90.00
_cell.angle_beta   90.00
_cell.angle_gamma   90.00
#
_symmetry.space_group_name_H-M   'P 1'
#
loop_
_entity.id
_entity.type
_entity.pdbx_description
1 polymer ?
#
loop_
_entity_poly.entity_id
_entity_poly.type
_entity_poly.pdbx_seq_one_letter_code
_entity_poly.pdbx_strand_id
1 'polypeptide(L)'
;MSGTCTNPCGTCSSDGDCSGCTGGSFTCKSGSCTQDEQCPVDCQTSADCTKCAGGKTSCIHKKCVKVEQELCPKACKVDEECQACPGKTSCIQGICQARSEEKCPAFCEANVDCAFCEINKNKCVDNKCVNTAICPGRCSENKDCETCDNKRIYCVGGLCRPKILSCRDTCLGNGDCVDCEGGKTTCLNGTCTTPPKVCPATCKSATGCPASACKDRTFCIKGSCQKPQIAGPLQRCGPEVGAVCQNLLECREGVPGSGVKYCMMPCKDSCPEGMGTCRYFGNFKSYCFSGQFVSANDPCDYESKSRPRMTCKPGLECLPFLGQAGVAICVPTTLSKCVSSRCPEGTFCLPHVLDESKGMCVRDCSSGTCPGHLTCTEYSTKFIYANVCFPGWRTGNKQAGERCDTNPKRAERCDTGLACLQVFYQGTIGLCARSCKSDNDCSQARVCLPTNANGTGKMCLDSCRRKSCPDEKYCYPIIRNVDACVPRW
;
A
#
# COMPACT_ATOMS: atom_id res chain seq x y z
N MET A 1 -46.24 -26.99 36.12
CA MET A 1 -46.36 -25.57 36.51
C MET A 1 -46.98 -24.83 35.35
N SER A 2 -48.30 -24.62 35.39
CA SER A 2 -49.03 -23.81 34.42
C SER A 2 -48.72 -22.34 34.68
N GLY A 3 -47.90 -21.73 33.84
CA GLY A 3 -47.64 -20.30 33.86
C GLY A 3 -48.74 -19.56 33.12
N THR A 4 -49.68 -18.97 33.83
CA THR A 4 -50.64 -17.99 33.31
C THR A 4 -49.90 -16.73 32.90
N CYS A 5 -49.77 -16.47 31.60
CA CYS A 5 -49.39 -15.15 31.09
C CYS A 5 -50.57 -14.19 31.29
N THR A 6 -50.48 -13.32 32.30
CA THR A 6 -51.34 -12.14 32.44
C THR A 6 -50.97 -11.12 31.35
N ASN A 7 -51.79 -11.02 30.29
CA ASN A 7 -51.59 -10.10 29.17
C ASN A 7 -52.22 -8.73 29.49
N PRO A 8 -51.52 -7.58 29.33
CA PRO A 8 -52.05 -6.26 29.68
C PRO A 8 -52.83 -5.56 28.55
N CYS A 9 -53.35 -6.28 27.57
CA CYS A 9 -54.16 -5.68 26.51
C CYS A 9 -55.62 -5.54 26.99
N GLY A 10 -56.01 -4.31 27.33
CA GLY A 10 -57.34 -3.97 27.85
C GLY A 10 -58.48 -4.17 26.84
N THR A 11 -59.68 -3.76 27.24
CA THR A 11 -60.88 -3.80 26.39
C THR A 11 -60.71 -2.91 25.17
N CYS A 12 -61.17 -3.36 24.01
CA CYS A 12 -61.06 -2.63 22.74
C CYS A 12 -62.45 -2.36 22.16
N SER A 13 -62.58 -1.26 21.42
CA SER A 13 -63.77 -0.94 20.62
C SER A 13 -63.49 -1.05 19.12
N SER A 14 -62.21 -1.02 18.73
CA SER A 14 -61.72 -1.17 17.37
C SER A 14 -60.34 -1.83 17.33
N ASP A 15 -59.90 -2.30 16.16
CA ASP A 15 -58.56 -2.87 15.97
C ASP A 15 -57.43 -1.88 16.28
N GLY A 16 -57.69 -0.56 16.16
CA GLY A 16 -56.71 0.48 16.47
C GLY A 16 -56.31 0.49 17.94
N ASP A 17 -57.22 0.14 18.84
CA ASP A 17 -57.00 0.09 20.29
C ASP A 17 -56.00 -1.00 20.68
N CYS A 18 -55.83 -2.01 19.82
CA CYS A 18 -54.92 -3.14 20.02
C CYS A 18 -53.49 -2.90 19.50
N SER A 19 -53.19 -1.71 18.98
CA SER A 19 -51.88 -1.38 18.39
C SER A 19 -50.72 -1.32 19.40
N GLY A 20 -51.03 -1.17 20.70
CA GLY A 20 -50.04 -1.16 21.78
C GLY A 20 -49.58 -2.54 22.27
N CYS A 21 -50.20 -3.63 21.79
CA CYS A 21 -49.88 -4.98 22.21
C CYS A 21 -48.56 -5.47 21.58
N THR A 22 -47.54 -5.72 22.40
CA THR A 22 -46.26 -6.27 21.93
C THR A 22 -46.37 -7.78 21.73
N GLY A 23 -45.96 -8.30 20.56
CA GLY A 23 -45.87 -9.75 20.31
C GLY A 23 -46.61 -10.29 19.07
N GLY A 24 -47.21 -9.43 18.24
CA GLY A 24 -47.84 -9.83 16.98
C GLY A 24 -48.94 -8.88 16.53
N SER A 25 -49.69 -9.27 15.49
CA SER A 25 -50.88 -8.54 15.06
C SER A 25 -52.07 -8.94 15.94
N PHE A 26 -52.63 -7.97 16.68
CA PHE A 26 -53.84 -8.16 17.48
C PHE A 26 -55.05 -7.51 16.76
N THR A 27 -56.21 -8.13 16.88
CA THR A 27 -57.50 -7.61 16.40
C THR A 27 -58.51 -7.60 17.54
N CYS A 28 -59.41 -6.63 17.52
CA CYS A 28 -60.45 -6.49 18.52
C CYS A 28 -61.59 -7.48 18.22
N LYS A 29 -61.71 -8.52 19.04
CA LYS A 29 -62.83 -9.47 18.95
C LYS A 29 -63.60 -9.47 20.26
N SER A 30 -64.90 -9.21 20.17
CA SER A 30 -65.84 -9.23 21.30
C SER A 30 -65.39 -8.37 22.49
N GLY A 31 -64.82 -7.19 22.21
CA GLY A 31 -64.36 -6.26 23.23
C GLY A 31 -62.99 -6.56 23.83
N SER A 32 -62.25 -7.56 23.32
CA SER A 32 -60.91 -7.92 23.79
C SER A 32 -59.92 -8.06 22.63
N CYS A 33 -58.66 -7.62 22.83
CA CYS A 33 -57.61 -7.77 21.84
C CYS A 33 -57.11 -9.22 21.78
N THR A 34 -57.40 -9.91 20.69
CA THR A 34 -56.95 -11.29 20.43
C THR A 34 -55.87 -11.31 19.36
N GLN A 35 -54.82 -12.12 19.56
CA GLN A 35 -53.76 -12.30 18.58
C GLN A 35 -54.30 -13.03 17.35
N ASP A 36 -54.04 -12.50 16.17
CA ASP A 36 -54.41 -13.14 14.90
C ASP A 36 -53.37 -14.22 14.57
N GLU A 37 -53.68 -15.48 14.93
CA GLU A 37 -52.77 -16.64 14.76
C GLU A 37 -52.29 -16.86 13.32
N GLN A 38 -52.93 -16.25 12.33
CA GLN A 38 -52.66 -16.48 10.91
C GLN A 38 -51.86 -15.33 10.26
N CYS A 39 -51.56 -14.26 10.99
CA CYS A 39 -50.83 -13.12 10.47
C CYS A 39 -49.38 -13.13 10.98
N PRO A 40 -48.36 -13.26 10.10
CA PRO A 40 -46.98 -13.31 10.53
C PRO A 40 -46.54 -12.00 11.19
N VAL A 41 -45.66 -12.10 12.18
CA VAL A 41 -45.11 -10.95 12.93
C VAL A 41 -44.30 -10.04 12.01
N ASP A 42 -43.55 -10.65 11.10
CA ASP A 42 -42.80 -9.97 10.04
C ASP A 42 -43.19 -10.54 8.68
N CYS A 43 -43.43 -9.67 7.70
CA CYS A 43 -43.65 -10.07 6.30
C CYS A 43 -42.43 -9.72 5.44
N GLN A 44 -42.16 -10.55 4.43
CA GLN A 44 -41.18 -10.24 3.36
C GLN A 44 -41.88 -9.77 2.10
N THR A 45 -43.09 -10.26 1.85
CA THR A 45 -43.88 -9.96 0.67
C THR A 45 -45.35 -9.76 1.03
N SER A 46 -46.10 -9.05 0.18
CA SER A 46 -47.55 -8.90 0.36
C SER A 46 -48.30 -10.25 0.31
N ALA A 47 -47.71 -11.30 -0.27
CA ALA A 47 -48.28 -12.64 -0.25
C ALA A 47 -48.37 -13.21 1.18
N ASP A 48 -47.39 -12.89 2.03
CA ASP A 48 -47.35 -13.32 3.44
C ASP A 48 -48.52 -12.75 4.25
N CYS A 49 -49.08 -11.63 3.78
CA CYS A 49 -50.16 -10.88 4.42
C CYS A 49 -51.56 -11.27 3.95
N THR A 50 -51.68 -12.17 2.96
CA THR A 50 -52.99 -12.55 2.37
C THR A 50 -53.92 -13.28 3.33
N LYS A 51 -53.39 -13.86 4.41
CA LYS A 51 -54.15 -14.61 5.43
C LYS A 51 -54.43 -13.79 6.69
N CYS A 52 -53.99 -12.53 6.76
CA CYS A 52 -54.26 -11.66 7.91
C CYS A 52 -55.73 -11.21 7.91
N ALA A 53 -56.40 -11.32 9.07
CA ALA A 53 -57.73 -10.78 9.25
C ALA A 53 -57.73 -9.24 9.19
N GLY A 54 -58.89 -8.65 8.87
CA GLY A 54 -59.06 -7.19 8.82
C GLY A 54 -58.55 -6.51 7.54
N GLY A 55 -58.32 -7.26 6.45
CA GLY A 55 -57.97 -6.71 5.13
C GLY A 55 -56.53 -6.21 5.01
N LYS A 56 -55.64 -6.68 5.90
CA LYS A 56 -54.21 -6.30 5.92
C LYS A 56 -53.42 -7.08 4.87
N THR A 57 -53.63 -6.81 3.59
CA THR A 57 -53.10 -7.62 2.47
C THR A 57 -51.74 -7.17 1.93
N SER A 58 -51.10 -6.14 2.49
CA SER A 58 -49.85 -5.59 1.95
C SER A 58 -48.73 -5.52 2.98
N CYS A 59 -47.53 -5.91 2.57
CA CYS A 59 -46.35 -5.85 3.41
C CYS A 59 -45.61 -4.53 3.25
N ILE A 60 -45.64 -3.68 4.28
CA ILE A 60 -44.96 -2.37 4.29
C ILE A 60 -44.10 -2.28 5.54
N HIS A 61 -42.80 -2.00 5.36
CA HIS A 61 -41.81 -1.98 6.46
C HIS A 61 -41.82 -3.24 7.35
N LYS A 62 -41.93 -4.42 6.71
CA LYS A 62 -42.05 -5.73 7.36
C LYS A 62 -43.33 -5.95 8.18
N LYS A 63 -44.34 -5.09 8.06
CA LYS A 63 -45.63 -5.25 8.74
C LYS A 63 -46.77 -5.37 7.73
N CYS A 64 -47.72 -6.27 8.00
CA CYS A 64 -48.94 -6.39 7.22
C CYS A 64 -49.91 -5.25 7.57
N VAL A 65 -50.26 -4.42 6.59
CA VAL A 65 -51.14 -3.25 6.76
C VAL A 65 -52.32 -3.30 5.81
N LYS A 66 -53.44 -2.69 6.23
CA LYS A 66 -54.64 -2.51 5.43
C LYS A 66 -54.43 -1.27 4.55
N VAL A 67 -54.47 -1.44 3.24
CA VAL A 67 -54.29 -0.33 2.31
C VAL A 67 -55.66 0.32 2.08
N GLU A 68 -55.94 1.39 2.81
CA GLU A 68 -57.01 2.32 2.44
C GLU A 68 -56.45 3.31 1.42
N GLN A 69 -57.20 3.55 0.35
CA GLN A 69 -56.77 4.23 -0.88
C GLN A 69 -56.10 5.58 -0.63
N GLU A 70 -54.79 5.68 -0.91
CA GLU A 70 -54.08 6.78 -1.60
C GLU A 70 -52.55 6.52 -1.54
N LEU A 71 -52.07 5.43 -2.16
CA LEU A 71 -50.65 5.08 -2.17
C LEU A 71 -49.81 5.85 -3.20
N CYS A 72 -50.42 6.71 -4.02
CA CYS A 72 -49.70 7.36 -5.10
C CYS A 72 -49.34 8.81 -4.72
N PRO A 73 -48.05 9.14 -4.58
CA PRO A 73 -47.66 10.49 -4.21
C PRO A 73 -48.11 11.47 -5.29
N LYS A 74 -48.71 12.59 -4.86
CA LYS A 74 -49.22 13.64 -5.75
C LYS A 74 -48.12 14.25 -6.62
N ALA A 75 -46.88 14.18 -6.15
CA ALA A 75 -45.70 14.55 -6.91
C ALA A 75 -44.61 13.49 -6.73
N CYS A 76 -43.82 13.29 -7.78
CA CYS A 76 -42.67 12.39 -7.75
C CYS A 76 -41.44 13.09 -8.33
N LYS A 77 -40.24 12.63 -7.98
CA LYS A 77 -38.98 13.08 -8.58
C LYS A 77 -38.29 11.98 -9.38
N VAL A 78 -38.53 10.73 -9.01
CA VAL A 78 -37.91 9.53 -9.61
C VAL A 78 -38.94 8.40 -9.69
N ASP A 79 -38.71 7.44 -10.59
CA ASP A 79 -39.62 6.31 -10.84
C ASP A 79 -39.82 5.43 -9.60
N GLU A 80 -38.80 5.32 -8.73
CA GLU A 80 -38.89 4.56 -7.47
C GLU A 80 -40.02 5.04 -6.55
N GLU A 81 -40.33 6.34 -6.56
CA GLU A 81 -41.42 6.92 -5.75
C GLU A 81 -42.81 6.49 -6.27
N CYS A 82 -42.89 6.02 -7.52
CA CYS A 82 -44.10 5.58 -8.18
C CYS A 82 -44.30 4.05 -8.13
N GLN A 83 -43.33 3.28 -7.62
CA GLN A 83 -43.43 1.82 -7.54
C GLN A 83 -44.56 1.32 -6.64
N ALA A 84 -44.98 2.14 -5.67
CA ALA A 84 -46.12 1.85 -4.80
C ALA A 84 -47.49 2.10 -5.46
N CYS A 85 -47.53 2.71 -6.66
CA CYS A 85 -48.75 3.01 -7.38
C CYS A 85 -49.19 1.86 -8.29
N PRO A 86 -50.38 1.25 -8.07
CA PRO A 86 -50.92 0.23 -8.97
C PRO A 86 -51.10 0.79 -10.39
N GLY A 87 -50.34 0.26 -11.36
CA GLY A 87 -50.43 0.63 -12.78
C GLY A 87 -49.78 1.96 -13.18
N LYS A 88 -49.10 2.67 -12.27
CA LYS A 88 -48.46 3.98 -12.55
C LYS A 88 -47.02 4.00 -12.04
N THR A 89 -46.15 3.21 -12.65
CA THR A 89 -44.80 2.92 -12.13
C THR A 89 -43.73 3.93 -12.52
N SER A 90 -44.05 4.98 -13.28
CA SER A 90 -43.06 5.94 -13.77
C SER A 90 -43.43 7.38 -13.40
N CYS A 91 -42.42 8.16 -13.03
CA CYS A 91 -42.53 9.56 -12.70
C CYS A 91 -42.40 10.43 -13.95
N ILE A 92 -43.52 10.94 -14.45
CA ILE A 92 -43.58 11.72 -15.70
C ILE A 92 -44.04 13.14 -15.38
N GLN A 93 -43.19 14.13 -15.64
CA GLN A 93 -43.43 15.55 -15.36
C GLN A 93 -43.82 15.81 -13.89
N GLY A 94 -43.21 15.06 -12.98
CA GLY A 94 -43.46 15.18 -11.56
C GLY A 94 -44.73 14.49 -11.08
N ILE A 95 -45.39 13.64 -11.89
CA ILE A 95 -46.60 12.90 -11.51
C ILE A 95 -46.43 11.43 -11.89
N CYS A 96 -46.83 10.51 -11.01
CA CYS A 96 -46.81 9.08 -11.33
C CYS A 96 -47.85 8.73 -12.40
N GLN A 97 -47.42 8.14 -13.52
CA GLN A 97 -48.25 7.79 -14.67
C GLN A 97 -47.90 6.40 -15.22
N ALA A 98 -48.81 5.82 -16.01
CA ALA A 98 -48.56 4.61 -16.78
C ALA A 98 -47.74 4.95 -18.04
N ARG A 99 -46.73 4.15 -18.39
CA ARG A 99 -46.08 4.27 -19.71
C ARG A 99 -47.05 3.80 -20.79
N SER A 100 -47.42 4.71 -21.70
CA SER A 100 -48.25 4.43 -22.88
C SER A 100 -47.35 4.25 -24.11
N GLU A 101 -47.65 3.23 -24.92
CA GLU A 101 -46.86 2.75 -26.07
C GLU A 101 -46.81 3.72 -27.28
N GLU A 102 -47.61 4.80 -27.29
CA GLU A 102 -47.91 5.56 -28.52
C GLU A 102 -47.25 6.96 -28.65
N LYS A 103 -46.37 7.38 -27.74
CA LYS A 103 -45.89 8.78 -27.68
C LYS A 103 -44.38 8.98 -27.85
N CYS A 104 -43.78 8.44 -28.92
CA CYS A 104 -42.53 9.04 -29.41
C CYS A 104 -42.86 10.35 -30.15
N PRO A 105 -42.17 11.46 -29.85
CA PRO A 105 -42.34 12.66 -30.65
C PRO A 105 -41.87 12.38 -32.08
N ALA A 106 -42.68 12.81 -33.07
CA ALA A 106 -42.37 12.62 -34.49
C ALA A 106 -41.07 13.34 -34.91
N PHE A 107 -40.66 14.34 -34.13
CA PHE A 107 -39.44 15.12 -34.28
C PHE A 107 -38.73 15.26 -32.94
N CYS A 108 -37.41 15.30 -32.98
CA CYS A 108 -36.58 15.57 -31.82
C CYS A 108 -35.49 16.58 -32.20
N GLU A 109 -35.03 17.40 -31.25
CA GLU A 109 -33.89 18.29 -31.44
C GLU A 109 -32.68 17.81 -30.61
N ALA A 110 -32.94 17.06 -29.53
CA ALA A 110 -31.94 16.52 -28.63
C ALA A 110 -32.31 15.12 -28.13
N ASN A 111 -31.31 14.39 -27.63
CA ASN A 111 -31.52 13.03 -27.09
C ASN A 111 -32.51 12.98 -25.92
N VAL A 112 -32.65 14.09 -25.16
CA VAL A 112 -33.60 14.19 -24.06
C VAL A 112 -35.05 14.09 -24.54
N ASP A 113 -35.34 14.53 -25.77
CA ASP A 113 -36.68 14.43 -26.37
C ASP A 113 -37.06 12.97 -26.66
N CYS A 114 -36.04 12.13 -26.87
CA CYS A 114 -36.18 10.70 -27.15
C CYS A 114 -36.09 9.82 -25.90
N ALA A 115 -35.82 10.39 -24.71
CA ALA A 115 -35.70 9.63 -23.46
C ALA A 115 -37.00 8.91 -23.06
N PHE A 116 -38.14 9.34 -23.61
CA PHE A 116 -39.48 8.89 -23.29
C PHE A 116 -40.06 7.88 -24.29
N CYS A 117 -39.29 7.58 -25.34
CA CYS A 117 -39.64 6.56 -26.33
C CYS A 117 -39.50 5.12 -25.79
N GLU A 118 -40.05 4.14 -26.50
CA GLU A 118 -39.87 2.70 -26.19
C GLU A 118 -38.42 2.35 -25.85
N ILE A 119 -38.27 1.26 -25.09
CA ILE A 119 -36.97 0.65 -24.78
C ILE A 119 -36.14 0.59 -26.08
N ASN A 120 -35.03 1.33 -26.06
CA ASN A 120 -33.98 1.45 -27.10
C ASN A 120 -34.09 2.59 -28.11
N LYS A 121 -35.14 3.42 -28.13
CA LYS A 121 -35.24 4.62 -29.00
C LYS A 121 -34.80 5.93 -28.31
N ASN A 122 -33.67 5.93 -27.61
CA ASN A 122 -33.26 7.01 -26.70
C ASN A 122 -32.31 8.06 -27.31
N LYS A 123 -32.11 8.07 -28.64
CA LYS A 123 -31.28 9.06 -29.32
C LYS A 123 -32.00 9.76 -30.45
N CYS A 124 -31.78 11.06 -30.53
CA CYS A 124 -32.21 11.88 -31.62
C CYS A 124 -31.15 11.87 -32.73
N VAL A 125 -31.49 11.31 -33.88
CA VAL A 125 -30.64 11.31 -35.09
C VAL A 125 -31.49 11.76 -36.26
N ASP A 126 -31.02 12.78 -36.99
CA ASP A 126 -31.73 13.38 -38.14
C ASP A 126 -33.19 13.75 -37.83
N ASN A 127 -33.39 14.40 -36.67
CA ASN A 127 -34.70 14.79 -36.14
C ASN A 127 -35.68 13.64 -35.91
N LYS A 128 -35.21 12.39 -35.76
CA LYS A 128 -36.04 11.24 -35.40
C LYS A 128 -35.44 10.48 -34.24
N CYS A 129 -36.30 9.98 -33.35
CA CYS A 129 -35.87 9.09 -32.28
C CYS A 129 -35.61 7.69 -32.85
N VAL A 130 -34.33 7.33 -32.93
CA VAL A 130 -33.88 6.07 -33.55
C VAL A 130 -33.53 5.03 -32.50
N ASN A 131 -33.73 3.76 -32.87
CA ASN A 131 -33.37 2.62 -32.06
C ASN A 131 -31.84 2.42 -32.12
N THR A 132 -31.11 2.70 -31.05
CA THR A 132 -29.72 2.23 -30.96
C THR A 132 -29.76 0.79 -30.51
N ALA A 133 -29.48 -0.16 -31.42
CA ALA A 133 -29.14 -1.52 -31.04
C ALA A 133 -28.06 -1.44 -29.96
N ILE A 134 -28.39 -1.97 -28.78
CA ILE A 134 -27.56 -1.85 -27.58
C ILE A 134 -26.26 -2.58 -27.86
N CYS A 135 -25.21 -1.81 -28.15
CA CYS A 135 -23.86 -2.31 -28.05
C CYS A 135 -23.58 -2.44 -26.55
N PRO A 136 -23.40 -3.65 -26.00
CA PRO A 136 -23.37 -3.81 -24.57
C PRO A 136 -22.18 -3.03 -24.01
N GLY A 137 -22.44 -2.27 -22.94
CA GLY A 137 -21.42 -1.43 -22.30
C GLY A 137 -20.25 -2.24 -21.75
N ARG A 138 -20.40 -3.56 -21.65
CA ARG A 138 -19.33 -4.52 -21.45
C ARG A 138 -19.54 -5.76 -22.29
N CYS A 139 -18.46 -6.39 -22.70
CA CYS A 139 -18.49 -7.67 -23.41
C CYS A 139 -17.51 -8.65 -22.75
N SER A 140 -17.78 -9.93 -22.88
CA SER A 140 -16.89 -11.03 -22.50
C SER A 140 -16.33 -11.74 -23.73
N GLU A 141 -17.10 -11.73 -24.83
CA GLU A 141 -16.74 -12.34 -26.10
C GLU A 141 -17.22 -11.49 -27.30
N ASN A 142 -16.69 -11.75 -28.49
CA ASN A 142 -17.06 -11.00 -29.70
C ASN A 142 -18.54 -11.13 -30.06
N LYS A 143 -19.16 -12.24 -29.68
CA LYS A 143 -20.58 -12.51 -29.91
C LYS A 143 -21.49 -11.49 -29.24
N ASP A 144 -21.08 -10.97 -28.08
CA ASP A 144 -21.78 -9.89 -27.37
C ASP A 144 -21.84 -8.60 -28.20
N CYS A 145 -20.91 -8.44 -29.14
CA CYS A 145 -20.72 -7.25 -29.94
C CYS A 145 -21.30 -7.36 -31.37
N GLU A 146 -21.87 -8.51 -31.74
CA GLU A 146 -22.39 -8.76 -33.10
C GLU A 146 -23.59 -7.87 -33.46
N THR A 147 -24.34 -7.40 -32.46
CA THR A 147 -25.50 -6.52 -32.63
C THR A 147 -25.16 -5.03 -32.72
N CYS A 148 -23.87 -4.66 -32.70
CA CYS A 148 -23.44 -3.27 -32.72
C CYS A 148 -23.38 -2.67 -34.15
N ASP A 149 -24.25 -1.70 -34.45
CA ASP A 149 -24.47 -1.11 -35.80
C ASP A 149 -23.34 -0.23 -36.39
N ASN A 150 -22.10 -0.30 -35.88
CA ASN A 150 -20.99 0.54 -36.36
C ASN A 150 -19.68 -0.24 -36.52
N LYS A 151 -19.76 -1.47 -37.06
CA LYS A 151 -18.61 -2.38 -37.24
C LYS A 151 -17.90 -2.74 -35.94
N ARG A 152 -18.52 -2.46 -34.77
CA ARG A 152 -17.98 -2.71 -33.43
C ARG A 152 -18.20 -4.14 -32.99
N ILE A 153 -17.76 -5.09 -33.81
CA ILE A 153 -18.05 -6.52 -33.67
C ILE A 153 -17.04 -7.28 -32.79
N TYR A 154 -16.09 -6.60 -32.16
CA TYR A 154 -15.04 -7.24 -31.35
C TYR A 154 -15.04 -6.78 -29.91
N CYS A 155 -14.89 -7.71 -28.98
CA CYS A 155 -14.77 -7.44 -27.56
C CYS A 155 -13.31 -7.26 -27.15
N VAL A 156 -12.90 -6.03 -26.81
CA VAL A 156 -11.52 -5.70 -26.45
C VAL A 156 -11.47 -4.94 -25.14
N GLY A 157 -10.77 -5.49 -24.14
CA GLY A 157 -10.68 -4.90 -22.80
C GLY A 157 -12.03 -4.75 -22.11
N GLY A 158 -12.97 -5.65 -22.44
CA GLY A 158 -14.35 -5.61 -21.96
C GLY A 158 -15.23 -4.59 -22.65
N LEU A 159 -14.85 -4.03 -23.81
CA LEU A 159 -15.65 -3.06 -24.56
C LEU A 159 -15.75 -3.45 -26.04
N CYS A 160 -16.93 -3.30 -26.65
CA CYS A 160 -17.12 -3.55 -28.08
C CYS A 160 -16.46 -2.45 -28.94
N ARG A 161 -15.54 -2.83 -29.83
CA ARG A 161 -14.70 -1.93 -30.64
C ARG A 161 -14.74 -2.28 -32.13
N PRO A 162 -14.55 -1.28 -33.02
CA PRO A 162 -14.49 -1.52 -34.45
C PRO A 162 -13.24 -2.31 -34.86
N LYS A 163 -13.33 -3.09 -35.94
CA LYS A 163 -12.19 -3.80 -36.54
C LYS A 163 -11.06 -2.80 -36.84
N ILE A 164 -9.96 -2.87 -36.11
CA ILE A 164 -8.78 -2.03 -36.35
C ILE A 164 -8.04 -2.62 -37.56
N LEU A 165 -8.14 -1.95 -38.71
CA LEU A 165 -7.51 -2.38 -39.98
C LEU A 165 -6.01 -2.06 -40.06
N SER A 166 -5.47 -1.25 -39.15
CA SER A 166 -4.05 -0.89 -39.13
C SER A 166 -3.52 -0.98 -37.71
N CYS A 167 -2.56 -1.86 -37.49
CA CYS A 167 -1.96 -1.95 -36.17
C CYS A 167 -1.20 -0.69 -35.81
N ARG A 168 -1.30 -0.32 -34.54
CA ARG A 168 -0.55 0.81 -34.00
C ARG A 168 0.93 0.52 -34.19
N ASP A 169 1.68 1.45 -34.79
CA ASP A 169 3.12 1.28 -35.02
C ASP A 169 3.91 1.08 -33.72
N THR A 170 3.32 1.52 -32.60
CA THR A 170 3.87 1.39 -31.25
C THR A 170 2.98 0.54 -30.34
N CYS A 171 3.61 -0.37 -29.59
CA CYS A 171 2.97 -1.21 -28.58
C CYS A 171 3.73 -1.14 -27.25
N LEU A 172 3.03 -1.28 -26.13
CA LEU A 172 3.60 -1.37 -24.78
C LEU A 172 3.56 -2.80 -24.25
N GLY A 173 2.64 -3.63 -24.75
CA GLY A 173 2.58 -5.06 -24.46
C GLY A 173 1.87 -5.85 -25.54
N ASN A 174 1.91 -7.19 -25.45
CA ASN A 174 1.29 -8.08 -26.43
C ASN A 174 -0.23 -7.84 -26.60
N GLY A 175 -0.90 -7.33 -25.56
CA GLY A 175 -2.31 -6.93 -25.61
C GLY A 175 -2.61 -5.87 -26.67
N ASP A 176 -1.64 -5.03 -27.01
CA ASP A 176 -1.80 -4.00 -28.06
C ASP A 176 -1.73 -4.59 -29.47
N CYS A 177 -1.35 -5.86 -29.61
CA CYS A 177 -1.05 -6.52 -30.88
C CYS A 177 -2.04 -7.64 -31.26
N VAL A 178 -3.04 -7.92 -30.42
CA VAL A 178 -3.90 -9.12 -30.54
C VAL A 178 -4.68 -9.17 -31.87
N ASP A 179 -4.91 -8.02 -32.50
CA ASP A 179 -5.73 -7.90 -33.72
C ASP A 179 -4.95 -7.40 -34.95
N CYS A 180 -3.62 -7.48 -34.94
CA CYS A 180 -2.82 -7.08 -36.11
C CYS A 180 -2.96 -8.06 -37.29
N GLU A 181 -3.27 -7.52 -38.47
CA GLU A 181 -3.19 -8.29 -39.72
C GLU A 181 -1.80 -8.90 -39.94
N GLY A 182 -1.77 -10.07 -40.58
CA GLY A 182 -0.54 -10.84 -40.81
C GLY A 182 -0.04 -11.63 -39.60
N GLY A 183 -0.87 -11.83 -38.57
CA GLY A 183 -0.53 -12.65 -37.39
C GLY A 183 0.46 -11.98 -36.45
N LYS A 184 0.56 -10.64 -36.48
CA LYS A 184 1.51 -9.86 -35.67
C LYS A 184 1.03 -9.70 -34.23
N THR A 185 0.92 -10.79 -33.49
CA THR A 185 0.30 -10.83 -32.16
C THR A 185 1.23 -10.52 -30.98
N THR A 186 2.52 -10.23 -31.23
CA THR A 186 3.52 -10.03 -30.17
C THR A 186 4.12 -8.63 -30.24
N CYS A 187 4.21 -7.94 -29.10
CA CYS A 187 4.89 -6.66 -29.00
C CYS A 187 6.38 -6.88 -28.74
N LEU A 188 7.20 -6.59 -29.73
CA LEU A 188 8.64 -6.81 -29.70
C LEU A 188 9.37 -5.48 -29.98
N ASN A 189 10.14 -5.01 -28.99
CA ASN A 189 10.83 -3.72 -29.03
C ASN A 189 9.92 -2.53 -29.36
N GLY A 190 8.67 -2.58 -28.90
CA GLY A 190 7.70 -1.52 -29.12
C GLY A 190 6.98 -1.60 -30.48
N THR A 191 7.16 -2.66 -31.26
CA THR A 191 6.43 -2.86 -32.53
C THR A 191 5.70 -4.20 -32.52
N CYS A 192 4.49 -4.26 -33.07
CA CYS A 192 3.77 -5.51 -33.24
C CYS A 192 4.40 -6.35 -34.35
N THR A 193 4.89 -7.53 -34.00
CA THR A 193 5.51 -8.49 -34.91
C THR A 193 4.82 -9.84 -34.82
N THR A 194 5.01 -10.68 -35.84
CA THR A 194 4.67 -12.09 -35.74
C THR A 194 5.52 -12.73 -34.64
N PRO A 195 4.96 -13.66 -33.85
CA PRO A 195 5.73 -14.40 -32.86
C PRO A 195 6.91 -15.09 -33.57
N PRO A 196 8.16 -14.88 -33.11
CA PRO A 196 9.30 -15.55 -33.73
C PRO A 196 9.16 -17.06 -33.56
N LYS A 197 9.43 -17.84 -34.62
CA LYS A 197 9.41 -19.31 -34.56
C LYS A 197 10.63 -19.89 -33.84
N VAL A 198 11.72 -19.11 -33.74
CA VAL A 198 12.99 -19.48 -33.11
C VAL A 198 13.31 -18.44 -32.06
N CYS A 199 13.78 -18.89 -30.89
CA CYS A 199 14.22 -17.98 -29.83
C CYS A 199 15.31 -17.03 -30.34
N PRO A 200 15.13 -15.71 -30.23
CA PRO A 200 16.12 -14.76 -30.72
C PRO A 200 17.44 -14.89 -29.93
N ALA A 201 18.57 -14.71 -30.63
CA ALA A 201 19.90 -14.77 -30.02
C ALA A 201 20.13 -13.60 -29.05
N THR A 202 19.52 -12.45 -29.34
CA THR A 202 19.62 -11.24 -28.54
C THR A 202 18.25 -10.70 -28.13
N CYS A 203 18.19 -10.04 -26.98
CA CYS A 203 16.99 -9.43 -26.44
C CYS A 203 17.34 -8.12 -25.72
N LYS A 204 16.37 -7.22 -25.57
CA LYS A 204 16.49 -5.99 -24.76
C LYS A 204 15.70 -6.07 -23.45
N SER A 205 14.66 -6.89 -23.43
CA SER A 205 13.71 -7.05 -22.33
C SER A 205 13.13 -8.46 -22.36
N ALA A 206 12.49 -8.89 -21.27
CA ALA A 206 11.84 -10.20 -21.18
C ALA A 206 10.76 -10.42 -22.27
N THR A 207 10.11 -9.36 -22.76
CA THR A 207 9.19 -9.43 -23.91
C THR A 207 9.86 -9.89 -25.21
N GLY A 208 11.18 -9.72 -25.33
CA GLY A 208 11.96 -10.28 -26.44
C GLY A 208 12.19 -11.79 -26.34
N CYS A 209 11.76 -12.46 -25.27
CA CYS A 209 11.98 -13.88 -25.02
C CYS A 209 10.64 -14.63 -24.89
N PRO A 210 9.81 -14.72 -25.95
CA PRO A 210 8.50 -15.32 -25.87
C PRO A 210 8.60 -16.83 -25.62
N ALA A 211 7.78 -17.36 -24.70
CA ALA A 211 7.76 -18.77 -24.32
C ALA A 211 7.51 -19.71 -25.52
N SER A 212 6.71 -19.27 -26.50
CA SER A 212 6.42 -20.02 -27.72
C SER A 212 7.67 -20.31 -28.56
N ALA A 213 8.66 -19.41 -28.56
CA ALA A 213 9.91 -19.53 -29.31
C ALA A 213 11.07 -20.05 -28.44
N CYS A 214 11.11 -19.61 -27.17
CA CYS A 214 12.21 -19.78 -26.24
C CYS A 214 12.02 -20.90 -25.23
N LYS A 215 10.83 -21.55 -25.20
CA LYS A 215 10.46 -22.56 -24.21
C LYS A 215 10.64 -22.01 -22.78
N ASP A 216 11.62 -22.51 -22.03
CA ASP A 216 11.92 -22.10 -20.66
C ASP A 216 12.85 -20.88 -20.56
N ARG A 217 13.44 -20.43 -21.69
CA ARG A 217 14.35 -19.27 -21.74
C ARG A 217 13.60 -17.94 -21.85
N THR A 218 12.70 -17.64 -20.92
CA THR A 218 11.77 -16.51 -21.04
C THR A 218 12.28 -15.18 -20.49
N PHE A 219 13.52 -15.11 -20.00
CA PHE A 219 14.08 -13.90 -19.39
C PHE A 219 15.24 -13.33 -20.20
N CYS A 220 15.27 -12.01 -20.37
CA CYS A 220 16.38 -11.35 -21.03
C CYS A 220 17.47 -10.97 -20.03
N ILE A 221 18.51 -11.80 -19.95
CA ILE A 221 19.61 -11.62 -19.00
C ILE A 221 20.87 -11.26 -19.80
N LYS A 222 21.42 -10.06 -19.56
CA LYS A 222 22.61 -9.54 -20.24
C LYS A 222 22.50 -9.61 -21.77
N GLY A 223 21.31 -9.34 -22.29
CA GLY A 223 21.07 -9.29 -23.74
C GLY A 223 20.77 -10.64 -24.40
N SER A 224 20.66 -11.74 -23.65
CA SER A 224 20.28 -13.05 -24.21
C SER A 224 19.12 -13.68 -23.44
N CYS A 225 18.26 -14.39 -24.17
CA CYS A 225 17.17 -15.14 -23.56
C CYS A 225 17.73 -16.31 -22.75
N GLN A 226 17.44 -16.37 -21.46
CA GLN A 226 17.96 -17.36 -20.53
C GLN A 226 16.83 -17.91 -19.66
N LYS A 227 17.05 -19.11 -19.12
CA LYS A 227 16.15 -19.72 -18.16
C LYS A 227 16.19 -18.91 -16.87
N PRO A 228 15.05 -18.53 -16.27
CA PRO A 228 15.06 -17.82 -15.01
C PRO A 228 15.68 -18.68 -13.91
N GLN A 229 16.47 -18.04 -13.05
CA GLN A 229 16.94 -18.67 -11.81
C GLN A 229 15.79 -18.71 -10.81
N ILE A 230 15.69 -19.78 -10.03
CA ILE A 230 14.71 -19.87 -8.95
C ILE A 230 15.30 -19.21 -7.72
N ALA A 231 14.67 -18.13 -7.26
CA ALA A 231 15.04 -17.38 -6.08
C ALA A 231 14.27 -17.90 -4.86
N GLY A 232 15.01 -18.26 -3.81
CA GLY A 232 14.46 -18.63 -2.51
C GLY A 232 13.98 -17.42 -1.69
N PRO A 233 13.50 -17.63 -0.45
CA PRO A 233 13.05 -16.56 0.43
C PRO A 233 14.09 -15.45 0.58
N LEU A 234 13.65 -14.20 0.42
CA LEU A 234 14.45 -12.97 0.53
C LEU A 234 15.63 -12.84 -0.45
N GLN A 235 15.70 -13.69 -1.46
CA GLN A 235 16.61 -13.48 -2.59
C GLN A 235 16.03 -12.46 -3.57
N ARG A 236 16.90 -11.76 -4.30
CA ARG A 236 16.46 -10.79 -5.31
C ARG A 236 15.71 -11.52 -6.42
N CYS A 237 14.66 -10.87 -6.93
CA CYS A 237 13.84 -11.38 -8.02
C CYS A 237 13.49 -10.27 -8.99
N GLY A 238 13.00 -10.64 -10.16
CA GLY A 238 12.60 -9.71 -11.20
C GLY A 238 13.39 -9.88 -12.50
N PRO A 239 12.92 -9.25 -13.58
CA PRO A 239 13.57 -9.33 -14.89
C PRO A 239 15.00 -8.81 -14.90
N GLU A 240 15.32 -7.84 -14.05
CA GLU A 240 16.65 -7.23 -13.92
C GLU A 240 17.73 -8.18 -13.40
N VAL A 241 17.36 -9.13 -12.55
CA VAL A 241 18.26 -10.16 -12.02
C VAL A 241 18.04 -11.52 -12.69
N GLY A 242 17.01 -11.65 -13.53
CA GLY A 242 16.70 -12.90 -14.22
C GLY A 242 16.25 -14.01 -13.29
N ALA A 243 15.56 -13.66 -12.19
CA ALA A 243 15.14 -14.61 -11.18
C ALA A 243 13.64 -14.54 -10.90
N VAL A 244 13.03 -15.70 -10.75
CA VAL A 244 11.61 -15.90 -10.38
C VAL A 244 11.54 -16.53 -9.00
N CYS A 245 10.54 -16.13 -8.23
CA CYS A 245 10.40 -16.66 -6.88
C CYS A 245 9.98 -18.12 -6.86
N GLN A 246 10.56 -18.86 -5.93
CA GLN A 246 10.20 -20.25 -5.69
C GLN A 246 8.81 -20.32 -5.04
N ASN A 247 7.91 -21.10 -5.63
CA ASN A 247 6.60 -21.46 -5.05
C ASN A 247 5.83 -20.22 -4.54
N LEU A 248 5.07 -20.35 -3.45
CA LEU A 248 4.15 -19.38 -2.84
C LEU A 248 4.74 -17.99 -2.49
N LEU A 249 5.99 -17.72 -2.86
CA LEU A 249 6.65 -16.43 -2.68
C LEU A 249 6.24 -15.45 -3.78
N GLU A 250 5.95 -14.22 -3.40
CA GLU A 250 5.67 -13.13 -4.33
C GLU A 250 6.92 -12.25 -4.53
N CYS A 251 7.20 -11.87 -5.78
CA CYS A 251 8.27 -10.92 -6.08
C CYS A 251 7.80 -9.48 -5.80
N ARG A 252 8.27 -8.86 -4.72
CA ARG A 252 7.80 -7.56 -4.22
C ARG A 252 8.95 -6.62 -3.90
N GLU A 253 8.71 -5.32 -4.03
CA GLU A 253 9.70 -4.33 -3.61
C GLU A 253 9.86 -4.37 -2.09
N GLY A 254 11.10 -4.58 -1.63
CA GLY A 254 11.41 -4.61 -0.19
C GLY A 254 11.22 -3.25 0.47
N VAL A 255 11.26 -2.17 -0.32
CA VAL A 255 10.92 -0.81 0.09
C VAL A 255 10.15 -0.18 -1.07
N PRO A 256 8.93 0.34 -0.85
CA PRO A 256 8.14 0.97 -1.93
C PRO A 256 8.93 2.08 -2.63
N GLY A 257 9.05 1.99 -3.96
CA GLY A 257 9.73 2.97 -4.80
C GLY A 257 11.24 2.74 -4.95
N SER A 258 11.81 1.72 -4.31
CA SER A 258 13.24 1.40 -4.47
C SER A 258 13.57 0.75 -5.82
N GLY A 259 12.57 0.16 -6.49
CA GLY A 259 12.78 -0.65 -7.69
C GLY A 259 13.47 -1.99 -7.43
N VAL A 260 13.88 -2.28 -6.18
CA VAL A 260 14.58 -3.53 -5.83
C VAL A 260 13.57 -4.52 -5.25
N LYS A 261 13.42 -5.66 -5.93
CA LYS A 261 12.45 -6.69 -5.57
C LYS A 261 13.09 -7.93 -4.94
N TYR A 262 12.36 -8.54 -4.02
CA TYR A 262 12.73 -9.75 -3.29
C TYR A 262 11.57 -10.74 -3.28
N CYS A 263 11.90 -12.02 -3.13
CA CYS A 263 10.91 -13.07 -2.95
C CYS A 263 10.42 -13.10 -1.51
N MET A 264 9.16 -12.73 -1.29
CA MET A 264 8.58 -12.57 0.04
C MET A 264 7.37 -13.48 0.19
N MET A 265 7.24 -14.13 1.33
CA MET A 265 6.08 -14.98 1.61
C MET A 265 4.92 -14.11 2.08
N PRO A 266 3.77 -14.10 1.39
CA PRO A 266 2.59 -13.42 1.89
C PRO A 266 2.10 -14.11 3.17
N CYS A 267 1.58 -13.32 4.10
CA CYS A 267 1.01 -13.79 5.35
C CYS A 267 -0.24 -12.98 5.69
N LYS A 268 -1.13 -13.58 6.49
CA LYS A 268 -2.34 -12.91 6.98
C LYS A 268 -2.10 -12.37 8.40
N ASP A 269 -1.78 -13.29 9.31
CA ASP A 269 -1.62 -12.99 10.74
C ASP A 269 -0.28 -13.50 11.31
N SER A 270 0.24 -14.61 10.77
CA SER A 270 1.49 -15.24 11.22
C SER A 270 2.30 -15.82 10.06
N CYS A 271 3.57 -16.09 10.32
CA CYS A 271 4.49 -16.72 9.39
C CYS A 271 4.77 -18.17 9.79
N PRO A 272 5.10 -19.05 8.83
CA PRO A 272 5.61 -20.38 9.16
C PRO A 272 6.83 -20.30 10.09
N GLU A 273 7.00 -21.33 10.90
CA GLU A 273 8.10 -21.40 11.87
C GLU A 273 9.45 -21.20 11.17
N GLY A 274 10.30 -20.31 11.74
CA GLY A 274 11.58 -19.93 11.16
C GLY A 274 11.54 -18.89 10.03
N MET A 275 10.36 -18.48 9.54
CA MET A 275 10.24 -17.45 8.48
C MET A 275 10.05 -16.02 9.00
N GLY A 276 10.03 -15.85 10.33
CA GLY A 276 10.05 -14.54 11.00
C GLY A 276 8.66 -14.01 11.35
N THR A 277 8.43 -12.69 11.21
CA THR A 277 7.14 -12.06 11.59
C THR A 277 6.38 -11.53 10.40
N CYS A 278 5.06 -11.62 10.49
CA CYS A 278 4.15 -11.10 9.50
C CYS A 278 4.04 -9.58 9.66
N ARG A 279 4.43 -8.82 8.63
CA ARG A 279 4.38 -7.35 8.63
C ARG A 279 3.58 -6.83 7.47
N TYR A 280 2.76 -5.83 7.77
CA TYR A 280 1.95 -5.14 6.78
C TYR A 280 2.84 -4.32 5.84
N PHE A 281 2.71 -4.56 4.54
CA PHE A 281 3.21 -3.69 3.48
C PHE A 281 2.00 -3.06 2.79
N GLY A 282 2.13 -1.81 2.35
CA GLY A 282 1.02 -1.05 1.76
C GLY A 282 0.19 -1.84 0.73
N ASN A 283 -1.07 -1.43 0.52
CA ASN A 283 -2.10 -2.14 -0.28
C ASN A 283 -2.68 -3.41 0.37
N PHE A 284 -2.87 -3.41 1.69
CA PHE A 284 -3.60 -4.47 2.40
C PHE A 284 -2.97 -5.87 2.34
N LYS A 285 -1.66 -5.98 2.13
CA LYS A 285 -0.94 -7.27 2.08
C LYS A 285 0.19 -7.31 3.09
N SER A 286 0.25 -8.36 3.90
CA SER A 286 1.35 -8.59 4.83
C SER A 286 2.33 -9.64 4.29
N TYR A 287 3.60 -9.54 4.65
CA TYR A 287 4.64 -10.51 4.26
C TYR A 287 5.54 -10.89 5.44
N CYS A 288 6.15 -12.07 5.34
CA CYS A 288 7.09 -12.60 6.32
C CYS A 288 8.49 -12.03 6.15
N PHE A 289 9.06 -11.52 7.24
CA PHE A 289 10.43 -11.01 7.30
C PHE A 289 11.26 -11.81 8.28
N SER A 290 12.35 -12.42 7.78
CA SER A 290 13.38 -13.03 8.64
C SER A 290 14.32 -11.96 9.21
N GLY A 291 13.81 -11.09 10.08
CA GLY A 291 14.69 -10.25 10.90
C GLY A 291 15.30 -11.11 12.01
N GLN A 292 16.62 -10.99 12.26
CA GLN A 292 17.13 -11.33 13.58
C GLN A 292 16.45 -10.39 14.57
N PHE A 293 15.71 -10.98 15.51
CA PHE A 293 15.07 -10.20 16.56
C PHE A 293 16.11 -9.84 17.60
N VAL A 294 16.35 -8.54 17.75
CA VAL A 294 17.22 -8.04 18.81
C VAL A 294 16.37 -7.71 20.05
N SER A 295 16.95 -7.92 21.23
CA SER A 295 16.28 -7.80 22.51
C SER A 295 16.17 -6.32 22.94
N ALA A 296 15.51 -6.06 24.07
CA ALA A 296 15.45 -4.72 24.62
C ALA A 296 16.87 -4.18 24.85
N ASN A 297 17.07 -2.91 24.47
CA ASN A 297 18.33 -2.17 24.51
C ASN A 297 19.38 -2.57 23.46
N ASP A 298 19.08 -3.51 22.57
CA ASP A 298 19.95 -3.80 21.44
C ASP A 298 19.72 -2.78 20.30
N PRO A 299 20.77 -2.46 19.50
CA PRO A 299 20.67 -1.55 18.37
C PRO A 299 19.76 -2.10 17.26
N CYS A 300 18.99 -1.22 16.64
CA CYS A 300 18.11 -1.52 15.51
C CYS A 300 18.30 -0.52 14.37
N ASP A 301 17.98 -0.95 13.15
CA ASP A 301 18.11 -0.11 11.96
C ASP A 301 16.85 0.75 11.78
N TYR A 302 16.95 2.06 12.04
CA TYR A 302 15.86 3.01 11.80
C TYR A 302 15.90 3.64 10.41
N GLU A 303 17.06 3.68 9.72
CA GLU A 303 17.21 4.47 8.48
C GLU A 303 18.03 3.85 7.33
N SER A 304 18.46 2.60 7.44
CA SER A 304 19.19 1.93 6.35
C SER A 304 18.24 1.58 5.19
N LYS A 305 18.12 2.47 4.20
CA LYS A 305 17.38 2.28 2.93
C LYS A 305 17.84 1.06 2.11
N SER A 306 18.97 0.43 2.46
CA SER A 306 19.58 -0.62 1.66
C SER A 306 19.47 -2.02 2.27
N ARG A 307 19.34 -2.19 3.60
CA ARG A 307 19.06 -3.49 4.27
C ARG A 307 18.50 -3.28 5.68
N PRO A 308 17.32 -3.83 6.05
CA PRO A 308 16.95 -3.96 7.45
C PRO A 308 17.73 -5.14 8.05
N ARG A 309 18.80 -4.91 8.83
CA ARG A 309 19.58 -6.00 9.42
C ARG A 309 19.09 -6.41 10.81
N MET A 310 18.49 -5.51 11.57
CA MET A 310 18.08 -5.79 12.96
C MET A 310 16.70 -5.23 13.26
N THR A 311 15.80 -6.12 13.68
CA THR A 311 14.41 -5.81 13.98
C THR A 311 14.14 -6.06 15.45
N CYS A 312 13.40 -5.19 16.13
CA CYS A 312 13.07 -5.41 17.54
C CYS A 312 12.13 -6.59 17.76
N LYS A 313 12.34 -7.35 18.86
CA LYS A 313 11.37 -8.37 19.33
C LYS A 313 9.95 -7.77 19.45
N PRO A 314 8.89 -8.58 19.26
CA PRO A 314 7.52 -8.12 19.49
C PRO A 314 7.35 -7.46 20.88
N GLY A 315 6.61 -6.35 20.93
CA GLY A 315 6.48 -5.53 22.14
C GLY A 315 7.62 -4.54 22.36
N LEU A 316 8.53 -4.40 21.40
CA LEU A 316 9.58 -3.39 21.37
C LEU A 316 9.47 -2.50 20.10
N GLU A 317 9.71 -1.20 20.22
CA GLU A 317 9.75 -0.21 19.14
C GLU A 317 11.19 0.25 18.88
N CYS A 318 11.55 0.41 17.60
CA CYS A 318 12.86 0.91 17.20
C CYS A 318 12.83 2.43 17.18
N LEU A 319 13.42 3.08 18.18
CA LEU A 319 13.34 4.54 18.31
C LEU A 319 14.67 5.21 17.95
N PRO A 320 14.66 6.22 17.06
CA PRO A 320 15.85 6.97 16.69
C PRO A 320 16.23 7.96 17.79
N PHE A 321 17.54 8.18 17.93
CA PHE A 321 18.03 9.20 18.84
C PHE A 321 18.36 10.51 18.11
N LEU A 322 17.63 11.57 18.43
CA LEU A 322 17.88 12.90 17.88
C LEU A 322 19.15 13.48 18.51
N GLY A 323 20.26 13.28 17.82
CA GLY A 323 21.60 13.74 18.23
C GLY A 323 22.73 12.99 17.53
N GLN A 324 22.45 11.80 16.99
CA GLN A 324 23.40 10.97 16.24
C GLN A 324 22.68 10.30 15.07
N ALA A 325 23.07 10.63 13.83
CA ALA A 325 22.46 10.07 12.64
C ALA A 325 22.65 8.55 12.60
N GLY A 326 21.57 7.80 12.39
CA GLY A 326 21.60 6.35 12.15
C GLY A 326 21.58 5.45 13.38
N VAL A 327 21.38 5.98 14.60
CA VAL A 327 21.27 5.14 15.81
C VAL A 327 19.82 5.03 16.25
N ALA A 328 19.34 3.79 16.33
CA ALA A 328 18.12 3.47 17.03
C ALA A 328 18.31 2.24 17.91
N ILE A 329 17.49 2.13 18.94
CA ILE A 329 17.49 1.00 19.86
C ILE A 329 16.09 0.44 20.02
N CYS A 330 16.02 -0.85 20.31
CA CYS A 330 14.77 -1.52 20.62
C CYS A 330 14.37 -1.25 22.06
N VAL A 331 13.30 -0.50 22.26
CA VAL A 331 12.77 -0.21 23.60
C VAL A 331 11.38 -0.79 23.76
N PRO A 332 10.95 -1.17 24.97
CA PRO A 332 9.58 -1.61 25.21
C PRO A 332 8.57 -0.60 24.67
N THR A 333 7.64 -1.07 23.85
CA THR A 333 6.60 -0.26 23.22
C THR A 333 5.57 0.14 24.28
N THR A 334 5.87 1.13 25.11
CA THR A 334 4.95 1.47 26.21
C THR A 334 5.12 2.90 26.68
N LEU A 335 4.23 3.78 26.23
CA LEU A 335 3.07 4.29 26.99
C LEU A 335 2.63 5.63 26.40
N SER A 336 1.31 5.78 26.20
CA SER A 336 0.67 7.00 25.70
C SER A 336 0.79 8.22 26.61
N LYS A 337 1.49 8.10 27.75
CA LYS A 337 2.06 9.18 28.57
C LYS A 337 3.25 8.64 29.37
N CYS A 338 4.34 9.39 29.42
CA CYS A 338 5.50 9.09 30.25
C CYS A 338 5.12 9.23 31.73
N VAL A 339 4.94 8.13 32.46
CA VAL A 339 4.66 8.15 33.91
C VAL A 339 5.74 7.35 34.61
N SER A 340 6.54 8.00 35.45
CA SER A 340 7.68 7.40 36.13
C SER A 340 7.31 6.13 36.93
N SER A 341 6.08 6.05 37.44
CA SER A 341 5.58 4.88 38.19
C SER A 341 5.31 3.64 37.34
N ARG A 342 5.34 3.76 36.00
CA ARG A 342 5.14 2.63 35.07
C ARG A 342 6.45 2.07 34.54
N CYS A 343 7.58 2.69 34.87
CA CYS A 343 8.88 2.18 34.50
C CYS A 343 9.35 1.08 35.46
N PRO A 344 9.99 0.01 34.95
CA PRO A 344 10.63 -1.00 35.80
C PRO A 344 11.59 -0.38 36.82
N GLU A 345 11.76 -1.04 37.96
CA GLU A 345 12.62 -0.56 39.04
C GLU A 345 14.05 -0.28 38.53
N GLY A 346 14.60 0.88 38.90
CA GLY A 346 15.90 1.36 38.43
C GLY A 346 15.89 2.01 37.04
N THR A 347 14.73 2.21 36.42
CA THR A 347 14.58 3.01 35.19
C THR A 347 13.70 4.23 35.42
N PHE A 348 13.94 5.29 34.66
CA PHE A 348 13.14 6.51 34.68
C PHE A 348 12.59 6.80 33.29
N CYS A 349 11.48 7.54 33.24
CA CYS A 349 10.79 7.81 31.99
C CYS A 349 11.37 9.07 31.31
N LEU A 350 11.90 8.89 30.10
CA LEU A 350 12.30 9.97 29.20
C LEU A 350 11.16 10.27 28.21
N PRO A 351 10.60 11.48 28.16
CA PRO A 351 9.65 11.86 27.14
C PRO A 351 10.30 11.85 25.74
N HIS A 352 9.54 11.42 24.74
CA HIS A 352 9.99 11.34 23.37
C HIS A 352 10.06 12.74 22.76
N VAL A 353 11.20 13.07 22.15
CA VAL A 353 11.52 14.43 21.68
C VAL A 353 10.56 14.92 20.58
N LEU A 354 10.03 14.01 19.75
CA LEU A 354 9.10 14.36 18.67
C LEU A 354 7.62 14.22 19.06
N ASP A 355 7.34 13.59 20.18
CA ASP A 355 5.96 13.28 20.58
C ASP A 355 5.88 13.23 22.11
N GLU A 356 5.51 14.35 22.72
CA GLU A 356 5.40 14.46 24.18
C GLU A 356 4.38 13.50 24.79
N SER A 357 3.49 12.91 23.97
CA SER A 357 2.59 11.86 24.42
C SER A 357 3.29 10.50 24.56
N LYS A 358 4.52 10.35 24.08
CA LYS A 358 5.29 9.12 24.20
C LYS A 358 6.43 9.28 25.19
N GLY A 359 6.75 8.20 25.89
CA GLY A 359 7.84 8.13 26.84
C GLY A 359 8.58 6.81 26.75
N MET A 360 9.85 6.79 27.14
CA MET A 360 10.69 5.59 27.15
C MET A 360 11.31 5.40 28.52
N CYS A 361 11.25 4.19 29.05
CA CYS A 361 11.94 3.86 30.30
C CYS A 361 13.41 3.56 30.02
N VAL A 362 14.30 4.40 30.53
CA VAL A 362 15.75 4.26 30.40
C VAL A 362 16.38 4.09 31.77
N ARG A 363 17.50 3.38 31.83
CA ARG A 363 18.22 3.18 33.10
C ARG A 363 19.10 4.38 33.40
N ASP A 364 18.95 4.95 34.58
CA ASP A 364 19.84 6.01 35.08
C ASP A 364 21.22 5.42 35.38
N CYS A 365 22.26 6.10 34.96
CA CYS A 365 23.65 5.75 35.25
C CYS A 365 24.42 6.85 35.97
N SER A 366 23.72 7.84 36.53
CA SER A 366 24.31 8.90 37.35
C SER A 366 25.09 8.36 38.56
N SER A 367 24.76 7.15 39.03
CA SER A 367 25.50 6.44 40.10
C SER A 367 26.59 5.50 39.61
N GLY A 368 26.87 5.44 38.30
CA GLY A 368 28.19 5.06 37.80
C GLY A 368 28.40 3.68 37.16
N THR A 369 27.39 2.82 36.96
CA THR A 369 27.58 1.61 36.13
C THR A 369 26.35 1.22 35.32
N CYS A 370 26.60 0.79 34.09
CA CYS A 370 25.58 0.25 33.20
C CYS A 370 25.76 -1.25 33.04
N PRO A 371 24.68 -2.04 32.99
CA PRO A 371 24.77 -3.49 32.90
C PRO A 371 25.27 -3.92 31.51
N GLY A 372 26.16 -4.91 31.49
CA GLY A 372 26.61 -5.58 30.27
C GLY A 372 27.47 -4.69 29.37
N HIS A 373 27.07 -4.58 28.10
CA HIS A 373 27.80 -3.85 27.05
C HIS A 373 27.31 -2.40 26.88
N LEU A 374 26.50 -1.91 27.81
CA LEU A 374 25.96 -0.56 27.79
C LEU A 374 27.00 0.43 28.38
N THR A 375 27.16 1.57 27.74
CA THR A 375 27.96 2.72 28.20
C THR A 375 27.04 3.79 28.77
N CYS A 376 27.44 4.38 29.89
CA CYS A 376 26.76 5.53 30.47
C CYS A 376 26.97 6.76 29.59
N THR A 377 25.89 7.29 29.01
CA THR A 377 25.91 8.39 28.05
C THR A 377 25.07 9.55 28.57
N GLU A 378 25.61 10.76 28.44
CA GLU A 378 24.92 11.99 28.79
C GLU A 378 23.84 12.29 27.75
N TYR A 379 22.58 12.31 28.17
CA TYR A 379 21.43 12.71 27.37
C TYR A 379 20.98 14.11 27.76
N SER A 380 20.97 15.00 26.76
CA SER A 380 20.54 16.38 26.93
C SER A 380 19.52 16.74 25.86
N THR A 381 18.33 17.14 26.31
CA THR A 381 17.31 17.81 25.49
C THR A 381 17.12 19.21 26.04
N LYS A 382 16.28 20.02 25.37
CA LYS A 382 15.91 21.36 25.86
C LYS A 382 15.33 21.34 27.30
N PHE A 383 14.79 20.22 27.75
CA PHE A 383 14.04 20.12 29.01
C PHE A 383 14.63 19.14 30.03
N ILE A 384 15.53 18.25 29.62
CA ILE A 384 16.02 17.16 30.48
C ILE A 384 17.52 16.98 30.28
N TYR A 385 18.23 16.83 31.39
CA TYR A 385 19.62 16.47 31.47
C TYR A 385 19.73 15.22 32.34
N ALA A 386 20.17 14.09 31.77
CA ALA A 386 20.28 12.84 32.50
C ALA A 386 21.39 11.95 31.96
N ASN A 387 22.02 11.14 32.82
CA ASN A 387 22.96 10.11 32.39
C ASN A 387 22.22 8.80 32.22
N VAL A 388 22.25 8.22 31.03
CA VAL A 388 21.48 7.01 30.69
C VAL A 388 22.37 5.88 30.21
N CYS A 389 22.03 4.64 30.57
CA CYS A 389 22.67 3.47 30.02
C CYS A 389 22.22 3.21 28.59
N PHE A 390 23.19 3.20 27.68
CA PHE A 390 22.96 3.03 26.25
C PHE A 390 23.94 2.00 25.68
N PRO A 391 23.61 1.17 24.67
CA PRO A 391 24.60 0.29 24.06
C PRO A 391 25.80 1.13 23.63
N GLY A 392 26.95 0.87 24.26
CA GLY A 392 28.16 1.56 23.90
C GLY A 392 28.38 1.34 22.42
N TRP A 393 28.68 2.41 21.68
CA TRP A 393 29.17 2.24 20.33
C TRP A 393 30.32 1.25 20.39
N ARG A 394 30.16 0.07 19.78
CA ARG A 394 31.33 -0.68 19.31
C ARG A 394 31.87 0.15 18.15
N THR A 395 32.57 1.24 18.46
CA THR A 395 33.54 1.79 17.54
C THR A 395 34.62 0.73 17.46
N GLY A 396 34.47 -0.21 16.53
CA GLY A 396 35.64 -0.89 16.00
C GLY A 396 36.63 0.19 15.60
N ASN A 397 37.91 -0.05 15.84
CA ASN A 397 38.93 0.90 15.46
C ASN A 397 38.75 1.25 13.97
N LYS A 398 38.68 2.54 13.67
CA LYS A 398 38.48 3.04 12.31
C LYS A 398 39.78 2.93 11.51
N GLN A 399 39.70 2.36 10.31
CA GLN A 399 40.85 2.19 9.43
C GLN A 399 41.25 3.50 8.74
N ALA A 400 42.42 3.51 8.10
CA ALA A 400 42.93 4.67 7.39
C ALA A 400 41.97 5.09 6.24
N GLY A 401 41.53 6.35 6.27
CA GLY A 401 40.58 6.92 5.31
C GLY A 401 39.11 6.80 5.72
N GLU A 402 38.80 6.17 6.86
CA GLU A 402 37.44 6.18 7.41
C GLU A 402 37.13 7.47 8.17
N ARG A 403 35.84 7.83 8.19
CA ARG A 403 35.33 8.99 8.92
C ARG A 403 35.50 8.78 10.43
N CYS A 404 35.84 9.86 11.12
CA CYS A 404 35.92 9.92 12.57
C CYS A 404 35.40 11.28 13.07
N ASP A 405 35.08 11.38 14.37
CA ASP A 405 34.66 12.63 15.01
C ASP A 405 35.86 13.25 15.77
N THR A 406 36.19 14.51 15.48
CA THR A 406 37.33 15.22 16.11
C THR A 406 36.96 15.84 17.46
N ASN A 407 35.70 15.80 17.87
CA ASN A 407 35.28 16.24 19.18
C ASN A 407 35.84 15.27 20.25
N PRO A 408 36.66 15.74 21.21
CA PRO A 408 37.27 14.88 22.22
C PRO A 408 36.24 14.14 23.11
N LYS A 409 35.00 14.65 23.19
CA LYS A 409 33.90 13.99 23.91
C LYS A 409 33.21 12.88 23.09
N ARG A 410 33.45 12.82 21.77
CA ARG A 410 32.83 11.88 20.81
C ARG A 410 33.88 11.15 19.97
N ALA A 411 35.16 11.26 20.33
CA ALA A 411 36.25 10.84 19.49
C ALA A 411 36.20 9.32 19.24
N GLU A 412 35.77 8.97 18.03
CA GLU A 412 35.90 7.62 17.51
C GLU A 412 37.40 7.28 17.46
N ARG A 413 37.79 6.12 18.01
CA ARG A 413 39.19 5.71 18.00
C ARG A 413 39.57 5.20 16.60
N CYS A 414 40.51 5.86 15.97
CA CYS A 414 41.22 5.30 14.83
C CYS A 414 42.09 4.12 15.28
N ASP A 415 42.42 3.22 14.35
CA ASP A 415 43.37 2.14 14.58
C ASP A 415 44.72 2.64 15.12
N THR A 416 45.43 1.76 15.85
CA THR A 416 46.73 2.09 16.46
C THR A 416 47.68 2.71 15.44
N GLY A 417 48.17 3.92 15.73
CA GLY A 417 49.06 4.66 14.85
C GLY A 417 48.37 5.60 13.85
N LEU A 418 47.03 5.72 13.92
CA LEU A 418 46.24 6.69 13.18
C LEU A 418 45.67 7.75 14.14
N ALA A 419 45.50 8.97 13.66
CA ALA A 419 44.83 10.06 14.38
C ALA A 419 43.59 10.50 13.64
N CYS A 420 42.55 10.91 14.37
CA CYS A 420 41.38 11.55 13.78
C CYS A 420 41.72 13.00 13.46
N LEU A 421 41.92 13.31 12.18
CA LEU A 421 42.37 14.62 11.74
C LEU A 421 41.22 15.36 11.06
N GLN A 422 40.96 16.59 11.50
CA GLN A 422 39.90 17.45 10.96
C GLN A 422 40.18 17.78 9.49
N VAL A 423 39.21 17.51 8.62
CA VAL A 423 39.34 17.76 7.17
C VAL A 423 38.55 19.00 6.73
N PHE A 424 37.58 19.44 7.55
CA PHE A 424 36.75 20.61 7.25
C PHE A 424 37.01 21.74 8.22
N TYR A 425 37.21 22.94 7.67
CA TYR A 425 37.52 24.16 8.42
C TYR A 425 36.49 24.52 9.50
N GLN A 426 35.27 23.96 9.46
CA GLN A 426 34.18 24.28 10.41
C GLN A 426 33.38 23.07 10.92
N GLY A 427 33.91 21.84 10.83
CA GLY A 427 33.18 20.64 11.26
C GLY A 427 33.90 19.80 12.31
N THR A 428 33.15 19.02 13.09
CA THR A 428 33.69 17.95 13.96
C THR A 428 34.02 16.67 13.19
N ILE A 429 33.99 16.71 11.86
CA ILE A 429 34.22 15.54 11.02
C ILE A 429 35.69 15.52 10.59
N GLY A 430 36.35 14.42 10.92
CA GLY A 430 37.71 14.11 10.53
C GLY A 430 37.81 12.82 9.72
N LEU A 431 39.05 12.53 9.30
CA LEU A 431 39.46 11.26 8.72
C LEU A 431 40.53 10.62 9.59
N CYS A 432 40.42 9.31 9.79
CA CYS A 432 41.50 8.54 10.39
C CYS A 432 42.67 8.47 9.41
N ALA A 433 43.77 9.13 9.73
CA ALA A 433 44.94 9.15 8.87
C ALA A 433 46.23 9.14 9.70
N ARG A 434 47.31 8.70 9.06
CA ARG A 434 48.65 8.76 9.64
C ARG A 434 49.19 10.18 9.42
N SER A 435 49.68 10.80 10.49
CA SER A 435 50.45 12.03 10.39
C SER A 435 51.77 11.77 9.65
N CYS A 436 52.21 12.71 8.83
CA CYS A 436 53.48 12.65 8.12
C CYS A 436 54.26 13.96 8.23
N LYS A 437 55.57 13.92 8.03
CA LYS A 437 56.42 15.11 7.89
C LYS A 437 56.80 15.34 6.43
N SER A 438 56.97 14.24 5.69
CA SER A 438 57.35 14.16 4.28
C SER A 438 56.60 13.03 3.56
N ASP A 439 56.65 13.02 2.23
CA ASP A 439 56.03 11.98 1.41
C ASP A 439 56.59 10.57 1.71
N ASN A 440 57.82 10.48 2.19
CA ASN A 440 58.45 9.20 2.56
C ASN A 440 57.81 8.54 3.79
N ASP A 441 57.06 9.29 4.60
CA ASP A 441 56.35 8.75 5.77
C ASP A 441 55.04 8.02 5.35
N CYS A 442 54.66 8.14 4.07
CA CYS A 442 53.43 7.61 3.51
C CYS A 442 53.69 6.32 2.73
N SER A 443 53.05 5.22 3.14
CA SER A 443 53.08 3.97 2.37
C SER A 443 52.09 4.01 1.19
N GLN A 444 52.41 3.28 0.12
CA GLN A 444 51.51 2.95 -1.01
C GLN A 444 50.89 4.17 -1.74
N ALA A 445 51.68 4.86 -2.56
CA ALA A 445 51.22 5.92 -3.49
C ALA A 445 50.48 7.12 -2.86
N ARG A 446 50.52 7.24 -1.53
CA ARG A 446 49.98 8.37 -0.77
C ARG A 446 50.97 9.51 -0.71
N VAL A 447 50.45 10.73 -0.73
CA VAL A 447 51.24 11.97 -0.63
C VAL A 447 50.99 12.59 0.74
N CYS A 448 52.01 13.23 1.31
CA CYS A 448 51.93 13.93 2.57
C CYS A 448 51.32 15.32 2.37
N LEU A 449 50.00 15.43 2.54
CA LEU A 449 49.23 16.62 2.22
C LEU A 449 48.98 17.48 3.45
N PRO A 450 49.01 18.83 3.34
CA PRO A 450 48.69 19.71 4.44
C PRO A 450 47.20 19.61 4.81
N THR A 451 46.90 19.61 6.11
CA THR A 451 45.54 19.45 6.64
C THR A 451 44.83 20.78 6.85
N ASN A 452 45.56 21.89 6.81
CA ASN A 452 45.02 23.23 6.95
C ASN A 452 45.85 24.23 6.12
N ALA A 453 45.29 25.43 5.91
CA ALA A 453 45.94 26.50 5.15
C ALA A 453 47.27 26.97 5.78
N ASN A 454 47.45 26.77 7.08
CA ASN A 454 48.64 27.18 7.83
C ASN A 454 49.78 26.14 7.76
N GLY A 455 49.54 24.97 7.14
CA GLY A 455 50.52 23.90 6.99
C GLY A 455 50.95 23.21 8.29
N THR A 456 50.25 23.43 9.41
CA THR A 456 50.68 22.96 10.74
C THR A 456 50.35 21.49 11.02
N GLY A 457 49.63 20.82 10.11
CA GLY A 457 49.47 19.38 10.09
C GLY A 457 49.65 18.85 8.68
N LYS A 458 50.26 17.68 8.53
CA LYS A 458 50.26 16.93 7.26
C LYS A 458 49.83 15.48 7.49
N MET A 459 49.15 14.90 6.50
CA MET A 459 48.65 13.54 6.56
C MET A 459 48.84 12.79 5.24
N CYS A 460 48.95 11.47 5.34
CA CYS A 460 49.05 10.60 4.18
C CYS A 460 47.67 10.36 3.55
N LEU A 461 47.46 10.89 2.35
CA LEU A 461 46.23 10.72 1.58
C LEU A 461 46.52 10.35 0.13
N ASP A 462 45.57 9.69 -0.52
CA ASP A 462 45.64 9.40 -1.95
C ASP A 462 45.34 10.69 -2.72
N SER A 463 46.31 11.24 -3.46
CA SER A 463 46.09 12.44 -4.27
C SER A 463 45.33 12.11 -5.56
N CYS A 464 44.33 12.92 -5.90
CA CYS A 464 43.52 12.74 -7.11
C CYS A 464 43.77 13.79 -8.20
N ARG A 465 44.77 14.65 -8.04
CA ARG A 465 45.08 15.74 -8.99
C ARG A 465 45.40 15.27 -10.42
N ARG A 466 45.71 13.97 -10.61
CA ARG A 466 46.06 13.38 -11.92
C ARG A 466 45.40 12.01 -12.20
N LYS A 467 44.61 11.46 -11.29
CA LYS A 467 44.00 10.12 -11.41
C LYS A 467 42.60 10.10 -10.79
N SER A 468 41.74 9.24 -11.32
CA SER A 468 40.47 8.89 -10.67
C SER A 468 40.73 8.23 -9.31
N CYS A 469 39.85 8.49 -8.35
CA CYS A 469 39.93 7.86 -7.03
C CYS A 469 39.56 6.37 -7.10
N PRO A 470 40.27 5.50 -6.36
CA PRO A 470 39.88 4.10 -6.24
C PRO A 470 38.61 3.95 -5.38
N ASP A 471 37.81 2.91 -5.67
CA ASP A 471 36.74 2.35 -4.83
C ASP A 471 35.81 3.34 -4.12
N GLU A 472 34.71 3.73 -4.77
CA GLU A 472 33.61 4.55 -4.20
C GLU A 472 34.02 5.89 -3.55
N LYS A 473 35.30 6.29 -3.65
CA LYS A 473 35.83 7.59 -3.21
C LYS A 473 35.66 8.64 -4.31
N TYR A 474 35.54 9.90 -3.91
CA TYR A 474 35.49 11.04 -4.80
C TYR A 474 36.68 11.96 -4.57
N CYS A 475 37.10 12.65 -5.63
CA CYS A 475 38.17 13.63 -5.58
C CYS A 475 37.62 14.92 -4.97
N TYR A 476 38.17 15.36 -3.84
CA TYR A 476 37.72 16.56 -3.14
C TYR A 476 38.88 17.52 -2.87
N PRO A 477 38.70 18.84 -3.12
CA PRO A 477 39.67 19.85 -2.77
C PRO A 477 39.67 20.06 -1.25
N ILE A 478 40.75 19.65 -0.57
CA ILE A 478 40.89 19.83 0.89
C ILE A 478 41.32 21.27 1.20
N ILE A 479 42.29 21.78 0.45
CA ILE A 479 42.74 23.18 0.48
C ILE A 479 43.02 23.65 -0.95
N ARG A 480 43.17 24.97 -1.17
CA ARG A 480 43.48 25.50 -2.51
C ARG A 480 44.67 24.75 -3.12
N ASN A 481 44.43 24.16 -4.29
CA ASN A 481 45.41 23.41 -5.10
C ASN A 481 45.83 22.04 -4.56
N VAL A 482 45.09 21.46 -3.60
CA VAL A 482 45.33 20.11 -3.07
C VAL A 482 44.04 19.30 -3.10
N ASP A 483 43.99 18.33 -4.02
CA ASP A 483 42.87 17.41 -4.17
C ASP A 483 43.26 16.02 -3.67
N ALA A 484 42.37 15.41 -2.87
CA ALA A 484 42.55 14.08 -2.33
C ALA A 484 41.29 13.22 -2.48
N CYS A 485 41.48 11.91 -2.51
CA CYS A 485 40.38 10.96 -2.52
C CYS A 485 39.78 10.79 -1.13
N VAL A 486 38.49 11.11 -1.01
CA VAL A 486 37.72 10.98 0.23
C VAL A 486 36.50 10.07 0.00
N PRO A 487 36.04 9.30 1.00
CA PRO A 487 34.85 8.47 0.86
C PRO A 487 33.60 9.31 0.64
N ARG A 488 32.66 8.84 -0.18
CA ARG A 488 31.33 9.47 -0.39
C ARG A 488 30.52 9.40 0.91
N TRP A 489 30.21 10.55 1.51
CA TRP A 489 29.41 10.66 2.73
C TRP A 489 27.98 11.10 2.47
#